data_AF-A0A0P4VK07-F1
#
_entry.id   AF-A0A0P4VK07-F1
#
_cell.length_a   1.000
_cell.length_b   1.000
_cell.length_c   1.000
_cell.angle_alpha   90.00
_cell.angle_beta   90.00
_cell.angle_gamma   90.00
#
_symmetry.space_group_name_H-M   'P 1'
#
loop_
_entity.id
_entity.type
_entity.pdbx_description
1 polymer ?
#
loop_
_entity_poly.entity_id
_entity_poly.type
_entity_poly.pdbx_seq_one_letter_code
_entity_poly.pdbx_strand_id
1 'polypeptide(L)'
;SMASSIQLAAECLKHESTTQDGAEQEGDTNMDGLEIFAHAIESILARVKIKLINTSVRLEHVPKEGKNGIAFELRIANIEYCDETSCEAAFSDDCSNEPQPASPFTIKKFHCEGVSFYTDEFPVGERTFSRAVAQIQSFQSKNLNCDKYVNETDSIIVAKLSGLQEVRVKLKLDPSAVGP
;
A
#
# COMPACT_ATOMS: atom_id res chain seq x y z
N SER A 1 -4.07 -8.41 5.68
CA SER A 1 -4.30 -9.36 4.56
C SER A 1 -4.32 -8.59 3.26
N MET A 2 -3.65 -9.09 2.22
CA MET A 2 -3.97 -8.69 0.84
C MET A 2 -5.06 -9.65 0.36
N ALA A 3 -6.22 -9.12 -0.04
CA ALA A 3 -7.28 -9.95 -0.60
C ALA A 3 -6.93 -10.32 -2.04
N SER A 4 -7.12 -11.57 -2.44
CA SER A 4 -7.03 -11.96 -3.86
C SER A 4 -8.23 -11.43 -4.64
N SER A 5 -8.10 -11.30 -5.98
CA SER A 5 -9.22 -10.87 -6.83
C SER A 5 -10.47 -11.74 -6.65
N ILE A 6 -10.29 -13.05 -6.42
CA ILE A 6 -11.39 -13.98 -6.09
C ILE A 6 -12.05 -13.62 -4.76
N GLN A 7 -11.28 -13.28 -3.73
CA GLN A 7 -11.83 -12.87 -2.44
C GLN A 7 -12.60 -11.56 -2.55
N LEU A 8 -12.07 -10.58 -3.30
CA LEU A 8 -12.76 -9.33 -3.57
C LEU A 8 -14.07 -9.56 -4.32
N ALA A 9 -14.06 -10.39 -5.37
CA ALA A 9 -15.26 -10.72 -6.14
C ALA A 9 -16.32 -11.40 -5.26
N ALA A 10 -15.91 -12.34 -4.40
CA ALA A 10 -16.81 -13.04 -3.48
C ALA A 10 -17.43 -12.10 -2.43
N GLU A 11 -16.63 -11.18 -1.87
CA GLU A 11 -17.12 -10.16 -0.94
C GLU A 11 -18.13 -9.21 -1.60
N CYS A 12 -17.87 -8.79 -2.84
CA CYS A 12 -18.79 -7.95 -3.61
C CYS A 12 -20.13 -8.64 -3.89
N LEU A 13 -20.12 -9.90 -4.36
CA LEU A 13 -21.35 -10.66 -4.63
C LEU A 13 -22.17 -10.91 -3.36
N LYS A 14 -21.51 -11.15 -2.22
CA LYS A 14 -22.16 -11.33 -0.92
C LYS A 14 -22.88 -10.07 -0.44
N HIS A 15 -22.34 -8.88 -0.73
CA HIS A 15 -23.00 -7.63 -0.40
C HIS A 15 -24.29 -7.41 -1.22
N GLU A 16 -24.33 -7.83 -2.48
CA GLU A 16 -25.54 -7.75 -3.32
C GLU A 16 -26.64 -8.72 -2.87
N SER A 17 -26.28 -9.95 -2.48
CA SER A 17 -27.24 -10.95 -1.98
C SER A 17 -27.86 -10.60 -0.62
N THR A 18 -27.29 -9.64 0.10
CA THR A 18 -27.90 -9.14 1.36
C THR A 18 -29.00 -8.11 1.07
N THR A 19 -29.15 -7.67 -0.19
CA THR A 19 -30.13 -6.65 -0.62
C THR A 19 -31.30 -7.23 -1.42
N GLN A 20 -31.23 -8.50 -1.85
CA GLN A 20 -32.31 -9.18 -2.56
C GLN A 20 -32.65 -10.53 -1.89
N ASP A 21 -33.89 -10.64 -1.44
CA ASP A 21 -34.48 -11.86 -0.88
C ASP A 21 -34.31 -13.08 -1.80
N GLY A 22 -33.86 -14.18 -1.20
CA GLY A 22 -34.27 -15.56 -1.48
C GLY A 22 -34.25 -16.05 -2.94
N ALA A 23 -33.10 -16.54 -3.40
CA ALA A 23 -33.05 -17.66 -4.34
C ALA A 23 -31.73 -18.42 -4.18
N GLU A 24 -31.77 -19.55 -3.49
CA GLU A 24 -30.74 -20.58 -3.53
C GLU A 24 -30.76 -21.21 -4.93
N GLN A 25 -29.86 -20.80 -5.83
CA GLN A 25 -29.61 -21.53 -7.07
C GLN A 25 -28.11 -21.68 -7.38
N GLU A 26 -27.73 -22.95 -7.38
CA GLU A 26 -26.74 -23.61 -8.24
C GLU A 26 -25.26 -23.22 -8.06
N GLY A 27 -24.56 -24.05 -7.30
CA GLY A 27 -23.15 -23.92 -6.92
C GLY A 27 -22.12 -24.04 -8.05
N ASP A 28 -22.52 -24.42 -9.27
CA ASP A 28 -21.60 -24.51 -10.43
C ASP A 28 -21.62 -23.24 -11.29
N THR A 29 -22.78 -22.61 -11.53
CA THR A 29 -22.88 -21.35 -12.29
C THR A 29 -22.31 -20.15 -11.54
N ASN A 30 -22.29 -20.22 -10.21
CA ASN A 30 -21.76 -19.16 -9.36
C ASN A 30 -20.21 -19.13 -9.37
N MET A 31 -19.55 -20.26 -9.60
CA MET A 31 -18.09 -20.33 -9.70
C MET A 31 -17.58 -19.69 -11.00
N ASP A 32 -18.21 -19.99 -12.14
CA ASP A 32 -17.88 -19.35 -13.42
C ASP A 32 -18.07 -17.82 -13.37
N GLY A 33 -19.19 -17.34 -12.80
CA GLY A 33 -19.44 -15.91 -12.64
C GLY A 33 -18.44 -15.21 -11.70
N LEU A 34 -18.04 -15.88 -10.63
CA LEU A 34 -17.04 -15.41 -9.68
C LEU A 34 -15.65 -15.29 -10.32
N GLU A 35 -15.24 -16.28 -11.11
CA GLU A 35 -13.96 -16.28 -11.82
C GLU A 35 -13.90 -15.17 -12.86
N ILE A 36 -14.98 -14.98 -13.64
CA ILE A 36 -15.09 -13.87 -14.60
C ILE A 36 -14.98 -12.52 -13.89
N PHE A 37 -15.64 -12.36 -12.74
CA PHE A 37 -15.57 -11.12 -11.98
C PHE A 37 -14.18 -10.89 -11.38
N ALA A 38 -13.56 -11.93 -10.81
CA ALA A 38 -12.18 -11.86 -10.33
C ALA A 38 -11.21 -11.45 -11.44
N HIS A 39 -11.36 -12.01 -12.64
CA HIS A 39 -10.57 -11.63 -13.82
C HIS A 39 -10.82 -10.16 -14.22
N ALA A 40 -12.07 -9.69 -14.15
CA ALA A 40 -12.39 -8.28 -14.42
C ALA A 40 -11.71 -7.35 -13.41
N ILE A 41 -11.73 -7.69 -12.11
CA ILE A 41 -11.02 -6.95 -11.06
C ILE A 41 -9.53 -6.89 -11.36
N GLU A 42 -8.91 -8.02 -11.66
CA GLU A 42 -7.48 -8.11 -11.96
C GLU A 42 -7.11 -7.28 -13.20
N SER A 43 -7.88 -7.39 -14.28
CA SER A 43 -7.67 -6.61 -15.51
C SER A 43 -7.79 -5.10 -15.25
N ILE A 44 -8.69 -4.65 -14.38
CA ILE A 44 -8.80 -3.24 -14.01
C ILE A 44 -7.58 -2.82 -13.19
N LEU A 45 -7.23 -3.57 -12.15
CA LEU A 45 -6.11 -3.26 -11.25
C LEU A 45 -4.76 -3.25 -11.97
N ALA A 46 -4.58 -4.10 -12.99
CA ALA A 46 -3.40 -4.10 -13.85
C ALA A 46 -3.25 -2.80 -14.66
N ARG A 47 -4.34 -2.07 -14.93
CA ARG A 47 -4.30 -0.81 -15.70
C ARG A 47 -4.17 0.43 -14.83
N VAL A 48 -4.36 0.30 -13.52
CA VAL A 48 -4.29 1.42 -12.57
C VAL A 48 -2.87 1.99 -12.55
N LYS A 49 -2.77 3.30 -12.75
CA LYS A 49 -1.56 4.10 -12.53
C LYS A 49 -1.81 5.03 -11.35
N ILE A 50 -0.85 5.13 -10.44
CA ILE A 50 -0.96 5.95 -9.23
C ILE A 50 0.19 6.94 -9.22
N LYS A 51 -0.10 8.19 -8.87
CA LYS A 51 0.90 9.22 -8.60
C LYS A 51 0.66 9.80 -7.21
N LEU A 52 1.67 9.69 -6.34
CA LEU A 52 1.67 10.27 -5.00
C LEU A 52 2.70 11.39 -4.97
N ILE A 53 2.32 12.55 -4.44
CA ILE A 53 3.16 13.75 -4.39
C ILE A 53 3.38 14.12 -2.93
N ASN A 54 4.59 14.56 -2.58
CA ASN A 54 4.96 14.97 -1.22
C ASN A 54 4.60 13.91 -0.17
N THR A 55 5.01 12.67 -0.42
CA THR A 55 4.73 11.55 0.49
C THR A 55 5.77 11.51 1.60
N SER A 56 5.31 11.37 2.85
CA SER A 56 6.15 11.17 4.03
C SER A 56 5.75 9.89 4.76
N VAL A 57 6.71 9.01 5.02
CA VAL A 57 6.54 7.79 5.82
C VAL A 57 7.42 7.90 7.04
N ARG A 58 6.80 8.00 8.22
CA ARG A 58 7.48 8.16 9.51
C ARG A 58 7.32 6.90 10.36
N LEU A 59 8.44 6.33 10.78
CA LEU A 59 8.51 5.21 11.71
C LEU A 59 8.99 5.74 13.07
N GLU A 60 8.15 5.59 14.08
CA GLU A 60 8.42 6.07 15.44
C GLU A 60 8.62 4.91 16.41
N HIS A 61 9.67 5.00 17.22
CA HIS A 61 9.93 4.10 18.32
C HIS A 61 10.02 4.88 19.64
N VAL A 62 9.22 4.49 20.64
CA VAL A 62 9.30 5.04 22.00
C VAL A 62 9.68 3.90 22.96
N PRO A 63 10.85 3.98 23.62
CA PRO A 63 11.23 3.04 24.68
C PRO A 63 10.24 3.09 25.86
N LYS A 64 10.00 1.95 26.53
CA LYS A 64 8.96 1.81 27.58
C LYS A 64 9.08 2.81 28.74
N GLU A 65 10.29 3.25 29.06
CA GLU A 65 10.58 4.18 30.18
C GLU A 65 11.25 5.47 29.68
N GLY A 66 11.31 5.66 28.36
CA GLY A 66 11.94 6.82 27.74
C GLY A 66 11.05 8.05 27.77
N LYS A 67 11.64 9.22 28.03
CA LYS A 67 10.96 10.53 27.89
C LYS A 67 10.88 10.99 26.43
N ASN A 68 11.79 10.49 25.59
CA ASN A 68 11.87 10.79 24.16
C ASN A 68 11.74 9.50 23.35
N GLY A 69 11.10 9.60 22.19
CA GLY A 69 11.16 8.63 21.12
C GLY A 69 12.18 9.01 20.05
N ILE A 70 12.50 8.06 19.20
CA ILE A 70 13.34 8.24 18.01
C ILE A 70 12.46 7.96 16.80
N ALA A 71 12.59 8.80 15.77
CA ALA A 71 11.91 8.61 14.51
C ALA A 71 12.88 8.46 13.34
N PHE A 72 12.41 7.71 12.35
CA PHE A 72 13.00 7.66 11.02
C PHE A 72 11.93 8.08 10.01
N GLU A 73 12.24 9.05 9.17
CA GLU A 73 11.29 9.59 8.20
C GLU A 73 11.84 9.52 6.79
N LEU A 74 11.07 8.90 5.90
CA LEU A 74 11.28 8.84 4.46
C LEU A 74 10.38 9.88 3.80
N ARG A 75 10.97 10.89 3.16
CA ARG A 75 10.26 11.86 2.34
C ARG A 75 10.54 11.62 0.86
N ILE A 76 9.49 11.53 0.06
CA ILE A 76 9.57 11.34 -1.39
C ILE A 76 8.72 12.40 -2.07
N ALA A 77 9.34 13.20 -2.94
CA ALA A 77 8.66 14.29 -3.62
C ALA A 77 7.62 13.78 -4.64
N ASN A 78 7.97 12.74 -5.40
CA ASN A 78 7.08 12.12 -6.36
C ASN A 78 7.26 10.59 -6.35
N ILE A 79 6.17 9.85 -6.28
CA ILE A 79 6.10 8.39 -6.46
C ILE A 79 5.10 8.11 -7.56
N GLU A 80 5.53 7.48 -8.63
CA GLU A 80 4.68 7.02 -9.71
C GLU A 80 4.69 5.49 -9.75
N TYR A 81 3.52 4.88 -9.87
CA TYR A 81 3.34 3.44 -9.95
C TYR A 81 2.65 3.07 -11.27
N CYS A 82 3.21 2.07 -11.97
CA CYS A 82 2.53 1.36 -13.06
C CYS A 82 2.76 -0.16 -12.96
N ASP A 83 1.76 -0.92 -13.42
CA ASP A 83 1.97 -2.32 -13.78
C ASP A 83 2.70 -2.41 -15.12
N GLU A 84 3.67 -3.33 -15.23
CA GLU A 84 4.41 -3.57 -16.48
C GLU A 84 3.48 -3.96 -17.64
N THR A 85 2.43 -4.73 -17.36
CA THR A 85 1.44 -5.17 -18.37
C THR A 85 0.69 -4.00 -19.02
N SER A 86 0.52 -2.88 -18.32
CA SER A 86 -0.10 -1.64 -18.82
C SER A 86 0.92 -0.66 -19.42
N CYS A 87 2.19 -0.75 -18.97
CA CYS A 87 3.26 0.13 -19.44
C CYS A 87 3.75 -0.25 -20.85
N GLU A 88 3.77 -1.54 -21.23
CA GLU A 88 4.16 -2.00 -22.58
C GLU A 88 3.04 -1.84 -23.63
N ALA A 89 1.78 -2.08 -23.27
CA ALA A 89 0.64 -1.97 -24.18
C ALA A 89 0.38 -0.54 -24.71
N ALA A 90 0.92 0.48 -24.05
CA ALA A 90 0.79 1.88 -24.49
C ALA A 90 1.76 2.25 -25.64
N PHE A 91 2.75 1.41 -25.96
CA PHE A 91 3.73 1.65 -27.04
C PHE A 91 3.46 0.85 -28.32
N SER A 92 2.48 -0.07 -28.29
CA SER A 92 2.02 -0.80 -29.47
C SER A 92 0.57 -0.42 -29.76
N ASP A 93 0.37 0.44 -30.77
CA ASP A 93 -0.94 0.77 -31.37
C ASP A 93 -1.51 -0.40 -32.18
N ASP A 94 -1.39 -1.63 -31.67
CA ASP A 94 -1.89 -2.83 -32.32
C ASP A 94 -2.74 -3.61 -31.32
N CYS A 95 -4.05 -3.33 -31.38
CA CYS A 95 -5.09 -4.05 -30.65
C CYS A 95 -5.27 -5.46 -31.24
N SER A 96 -4.24 -6.31 -31.14
CA SER A 96 -4.44 -7.75 -31.30
C SER A 96 -5.02 -8.30 -30.00
N ASN A 97 -6.33 -8.52 -29.99
CA ASN A 97 -7.06 -9.26 -28.95
C ASN A 97 -6.67 -10.76 -28.95
N GLU A 98 -5.38 -11.09 -28.96
CA GLU A 98 -4.92 -12.44 -28.66
C GLU A 98 -4.69 -12.54 -27.15
N PRO A 99 -5.24 -13.55 -26.46
CA PRO A 99 -4.97 -13.77 -25.06
C PRO A 99 -3.50 -14.11 -24.90
N GLN A 100 -2.67 -13.11 -24.56
CA GLN A 100 -1.30 -13.37 -24.15
C GLN A 100 -1.34 -14.38 -22.99
N PRO A 101 -0.49 -15.43 -23.03
CA PRO A 101 -0.45 -16.40 -21.95
C PRO A 101 -0.16 -15.65 -20.65
N ALA A 102 -1.00 -15.90 -19.62
CA ALA A 102 -0.84 -15.29 -18.32
C ALA A 102 0.59 -15.51 -17.83
N SER A 103 1.36 -14.43 -17.71
CA SER A 103 2.71 -14.50 -17.18
C SER A 103 2.64 -15.11 -15.77
N PRO A 104 3.52 -16.06 -15.41
CA PRO A 104 3.56 -16.61 -14.06
C PRO A 104 4.00 -15.58 -13.00
N PHE A 105 4.38 -14.38 -13.43
CA PHE A 105 4.76 -13.26 -12.59
C PHE A 105 4.05 -11.97 -12.99
N THR A 106 3.70 -11.13 -12.02
CA THR A 106 3.34 -9.73 -12.22
C THR A 106 4.48 -8.83 -11.74
N ILE A 107 4.75 -7.75 -12.47
CA ILE A 107 5.81 -6.80 -12.15
C ILE A 107 5.19 -5.43 -11.90
N LYS A 108 5.39 -4.94 -10.68
CA LYS A 108 4.92 -3.64 -10.19
C LYS A 108 6.11 -2.68 -10.22
N LYS A 109 6.05 -1.64 -11.05
CA LYS A 109 7.11 -0.64 -11.19
C LYS A 109 6.76 0.61 -10.39
N PHE A 110 7.74 1.10 -9.63
CA PHE A 110 7.65 2.36 -8.89
C PHE A 110 8.81 3.26 -9.32
N HIS A 111 8.48 4.49 -9.73
CA HIS A 111 9.43 5.54 -10.04
C HIS A 111 9.36 6.60 -8.96
N CYS A 112 10.46 6.80 -8.24
CA CYS A 112 10.54 7.73 -7.13
C CYS A 112 11.55 8.84 -7.42
N GLU A 113 11.17 10.09 -7.21
CA GLU A 113 12.04 11.25 -7.34
C GLU A 113 12.05 12.07 -6.04
N GLY A 114 13.20 12.69 -5.73
CA GLY A 114 13.36 13.53 -4.54
C GLY A 114 13.29 12.72 -3.24
N VAL A 115 13.94 11.55 -3.22
CA VAL A 115 13.97 10.67 -2.05
C VAL A 115 14.97 11.17 -1.02
N SER A 116 14.52 11.34 0.22
CA SER A 116 15.33 11.83 1.33
C SER A 116 14.95 11.15 2.64
N PHE A 117 15.96 10.92 3.48
CA PHE A 117 15.84 10.20 4.74
C PHE A 117 16.25 11.10 5.88
N TYR A 118 15.45 11.10 6.93
CA TYR A 118 15.60 11.95 8.11
C TYR A 118 15.54 11.11 9.38
N THR A 119 16.15 11.62 10.44
CA THR A 119 15.99 11.09 11.80
C THR A 119 15.94 12.24 12.79
N ASP A 120 15.14 12.07 13.84
CA ASP A 120 14.99 13.04 14.91
C ASP A 120 14.61 12.34 16.22
N GLU A 121 14.85 13.04 17.32
CA GLU A 121 14.29 12.71 18.62
C GLU A 121 13.05 13.57 18.85
N PHE A 122 12.02 13.00 19.46
CA PHE A 122 10.78 13.73 19.77
C PHE A 122 10.30 13.36 21.18
N PRO A 123 9.65 14.27 21.92
CA PRO A 123 9.12 13.95 23.24
C PRO A 123 7.95 12.96 23.14
N VAL A 124 7.82 12.06 24.11
CA VAL A 124 6.79 11.00 24.09
C VAL A 124 5.35 11.53 23.96
N GLY A 125 5.09 12.75 24.44
CA GLY A 125 3.79 13.42 24.33
C GLY A 125 3.42 13.84 22.91
N GLU A 126 4.39 13.91 22.00
CA GLU A 126 4.21 14.27 20.58
C GLU A 126 4.20 13.04 19.66
N ARG A 127 4.19 11.83 20.23
CA ARG A 127 4.11 10.60 19.44
C ARG A 127 2.86 10.62 18.55
N THR A 128 3.05 10.26 17.28
CA THR A 128 1.97 10.20 16.31
C THR A 128 1.08 8.99 16.58
N PHE A 129 -0.21 9.21 16.84
CA PHE A 129 -1.20 8.15 16.99
C PHE A 129 -2.27 8.24 15.90
N SER A 130 -2.75 7.09 15.43
CA SER A 130 -3.95 7.07 14.61
C SER A 130 -5.14 7.53 15.44
N ARG A 131 -6.12 8.18 14.80
CA ARG A 131 -7.33 8.69 15.47
C ARG A 131 -8.08 7.61 16.27
N ALA A 132 -8.09 6.38 15.76
CA ALA A 132 -8.70 5.23 16.44
C ALA A 132 -7.96 4.86 17.74
N VAL A 133 -6.64 4.99 17.77
CA VAL A 133 -5.81 4.69 18.95
C VAL A 133 -5.83 5.85 19.95
N ALA A 134 -5.90 7.10 19.47
CA ALA A 134 -5.97 8.30 20.33
C ALA A 134 -7.19 8.30 21.27
N GLN A 135 -8.33 7.74 20.84
CA GLN A 135 -9.54 7.62 21.68
C GLN A 135 -9.38 6.63 22.85
N ILE A 136 -8.45 5.68 22.77
CA ILE A 136 -8.25 4.66 23.82
C ILE A 136 -7.32 5.19 24.93
N GLN A 137 -6.36 6.05 24.59
CA GLN A 137 -5.35 6.56 25.54
C GLN A 137 -5.75 7.83 26.31
N SER A 138 -6.87 8.47 25.99
CA SER A 138 -7.37 9.64 26.74
C SER A 138 -7.70 9.35 28.21
N PHE A 139 -7.71 8.07 28.63
CA PHE A 139 -7.91 7.67 30.02
C PHE A 139 -6.63 7.52 30.86
N GLN A 140 -5.43 7.50 30.26
CA GLN A 140 -4.18 7.32 31.02
C GLN A 140 -3.27 8.57 31.10
N SER A 141 -3.60 9.63 30.37
CA SER A 141 -2.74 10.82 30.27
C SER A 141 -3.05 11.91 31.32
N LYS A 142 -3.36 11.52 32.56
CA LYS A 142 -3.36 12.45 33.71
C LYS A 142 -2.27 12.00 34.68
N ASN A 143 -1.07 12.56 34.53
CA ASN A 143 0.03 12.68 35.51
C ASN A 143 1.42 12.41 34.90
N LEU A 144 1.82 13.22 33.91
CA LEU A 144 3.23 13.49 33.67
C LEU A 144 3.36 15.00 33.55
N ASN A 145 3.82 15.64 34.62
CA ASN A 145 4.27 17.02 34.58
C ASN A 145 5.54 17.04 33.72
N CYS A 146 5.37 17.20 32.40
CA CYS A 146 6.45 17.33 31.45
C CYS A 146 6.99 18.75 31.57
N ASP A 147 8.15 18.90 32.20
CA ASP A 147 8.90 20.15 32.19
C ASP A 147 9.07 20.63 30.73
N LYS A 148 8.58 21.83 30.44
CA LYS A 148 8.54 22.45 29.12
C LYS A 148 9.92 22.89 28.60
N TYR A 149 10.87 21.98 28.54
CA TYR A 149 12.08 22.16 27.72
C TYR A 149 11.86 21.39 26.42
N VAL A 150 10.99 21.94 25.57
CA VAL A 150 10.83 21.48 24.19
C VAL A 150 12.03 22.02 23.42
N ASN A 151 13.12 21.25 23.40
CA ASN A 151 14.09 21.41 22.34
C ASN A 151 13.41 20.80 21.11
N GLU A 152 12.81 21.65 20.28
CA GLU A 152 12.37 21.28 18.94
C GLU A 152 13.65 20.95 18.17
N THR A 153 14.07 19.69 18.19
CA THR A 153 15.29 19.28 17.50
C THR A 153 14.97 19.18 16.03
N ASP A 154 15.59 20.04 15.22
CA ASP A 154 15.47 19.98 13.78
C ASP A 154 15.83 18.58 13.27
N SER A 155 15.02 18.05 12.37
CA SER A 155 15.25 16.73 11.78
C SER A 155 16.59 16.68 11.04
N ILE A 156 17.39 15.66 11.34
CA ILE A 156 18.71 15.46 10.74
C ILE A 156 18.54 14.68 9.45
N ILE A 157 19.08 15.20 8.35
CA ILE A 157 19.12 14.47 7.07
C ILE A 157 20.21 13.40 7.15
N VAL A 158 19.81 12.15 6.99
CA VAL A 158 20.72 10.99 7.01
C VAL A 158 21.20 10.66 5.59
N ALA A 159 20.31 10.77 4.59
CA ALA A 159 20.64 10.48 3.20
C ALA A 159 19.69 11.16 2.21
N LYS A 160 20.17 11.35 0.98
CA LYS A 160 19.37 11.76 -0.18
C LYS A 160 19.75 10.94 -1.39
N LEU A 161 18.76 10.47 -2.15
CA LEU A 161 18.99 9.84 -3.44
C LEU A 161 18.70 10.87 -4.53
N SER A 162 19.68 11.10 -5.39
CA SER A 162 19.56 12.06 -6.51
C SER A 162 19.07 11.36 -7.76
N GLY A 163 18.28 12.06 -8.58
CA GLY A 163 17.72 11.53 -9.81
C GLY A 163 16.57 10.55 -9.59
N LEU A 164 16.14 9.93 -10.69
CA LEU A 164 15.02 9.00 -10.71
C LEU A 164 15.43 7.64 -10.14
N GLN A 165 14.75 7.20 -9.09
CA GLN A 165 14.90 5.87 -8.52
C GLN A 165 13.83 4.95 -9.10
N GLU A 166 14.22 3.78 -9.59
CA GLU A 166 13.28 2.78 -10.09
C GLU A 166 13.31 1.55 -9.17
N VAL A 167 12.14 1.17 -8.66
CA VAL A 167 11.94 -0.05 -7.88
C VAL A 167 11.01 -0.96 -8.65
N ARG A 168 11.46 -2.18 -8.95
CA ARG A 168 10.64 -3.23 -9.57
C ARG A 168 10.36 -4.31 -8.55
N VAL A 169 9.07 -4.57 -8.30
CA VAL A 169 8.63 -5.66 -7.44
C VAL A 169 8.05 -6.74 -8.34
N LYS A 170 8.77 -7.86 -8.45
CA LYS A 170 8.31 -9.06 -9.16
C LYS A 170 7.58 -9.96 -8.17
N LEU A 171 6.34 -10.27 -8.46
CA LEU A 171 5.49 -11.13 -7.64
C LEU A 171 5.15 -12.39 -8.42
N LYS A 172 5.30 -13.54 -7.76
CA LYS A 172 4.99 -14.85 -8.32
C LYS A 172 3.50 -15.14 -8.14
N LEU A 173 2.80 -15.37 -9.26
CA LEU A 173 1.37 -15.68 -9.30
C LEU A 173 1.13 -17.19 -9.27
N ASP A 174 1.96 -17.95 -9.99
CA ASP A 174 1.91 -19.41 -9.99
C ASP A 174 2.97 -19.98 -9.05
N PRO A 175 2.61 -20.66 -7.94
CA PRO A 175 3.55 -21.25 -7.00
C PRO A 175 4.46 -22.31 -7.64
N SER A 176 4.04 -22.94 -8.74
CA SER A 176 4.80 -23.96 -9.47
C SER A 176 5.88 -23.38 -10.41
N ALA A 177 5.85 -22.09 -10.70
CA ALA A 177 6.83 -21.46 -11.60
C ALA A 177 8.26 -21.54 -11.04
N VAL A 178 9.25 -21.77 -11.92
CA VAL A 178 10.66 -21.88 -11.53
C VAL A 178 11.32 -20.51 -11.49
N GLY A 179 12.06 -20.21 -10.42
CA GLY A 179 12.80 -18.95 -10.23
C GLY A 179 12.22 -18.06 -9.13
N PRO A 180 12.88 -16.92 -8.83
CA PRO A 180 12.38 -15.92 -7.89
C PRO A 180 11.15 -15.19 -8.43
#